data_AF-A0AA42TL28-F1
#
_entry.id   AF-A0AA42TL28-F1
#
_cell.length_a   1.000
_cell.length_b   1.000
_cell.length_c   1.000
_cell.angle_alpha   90.00
_cell.angle_beta   90.00
_cell.angle_gamma   90.00
#
_symmetry.space_group_name_H-M   'P 1'
#
loop_
_entity.id
_entity.type
_entity.pdbx_description
1 polymer ?
#
loop_
_entity_poly.entity_id
_entity_poly.type
_entity_poly.pdbx_seq_one_letter_code
_entity_poly.pdbx_strand_id
1 'polypeptide(L)'
;MCAHAVCPLPESALAGIRERLMQQFVLYRSSAAFWNAFQGMQEEVTRDHPREHVRLCNAMADIAQELGAVPQAQLINDNTGCTPR
;
A
#
# COMPACT_ATOMS: atom_id res chain seq x y z
N MET A 1 -29.58 9.33 0.13
CA MET A 1 -28.29 9.00 0.76
C MET A 1 -27.49 8.21 -0.26
N CYS A 2 -26.48 8.82 -0.89
CA CYS A 2 -25.63 8.15 -1.87
C CYS A 2 -24.65 7.27 -1.10
N ALA A 3 -24.90 5.95 -1.08
CA ALA A 3 -23.91 4.99 -0.64
C ALA A 3 -22.79 5.01 -1.67
N HIS A 4 -21.68 5.66 -1.34
CA HIS A 4 -20.43 5.48 -2.07
C HIS A 4 -20.08 4.00 -1.96
N ALA A 5 -20.38 3.24 -3.02
CA ALA A 5 -19.87 1.89 -3.19
C ALA A 5 -18.35 2.03 -3.30
N VAL A 6 -17.69 1.98 -2.14
CA VAL A 6 -16.29 1.63 -2.05
C VAL A 6 -16.22 0.28 -2.76
N CYS A 7 -15.74 0.26 -4.00
CA CYS A 7 -15.38 -0.98 -4.64
C CYS A 7 -14.49 -1.71 -3.64
N PRO A 8 -14.89 -2.87 -3.10
CA PRO A 8 -13.96 -3.66 -2.34
C PRO A 8 -12.91 -4.03 -3.35
N LEU A 9 -11.75 -3.40 -3.21
CA LEU A 9 -10.49 -3.96 -3.68
C LEU A 9 -10.59 -5.46 -3.42
N PRO A 10 -10.31 -6.35 -4.40
CA PRO A 10 -10.51 -7.77 -4.19
C PRO A 10 -9.76 -8.16 -2.91
N GLU A 11 -10.49 -8.47 -1.83
CA GLU A 11 -9.93 -8.64 -0.49
C GLU A 11 -8.80 -9.68 -0.50
N SER A 12 -8.87 -10.61 -1.46
CA SER A 12 -7.84 -11.59 -1.79
C SER A 12 -6.50 -11.00 -2.23
N ALA A 13 -6.47 -9.92 -3.01
CA ALA A 13 -5.24 -9.27 -3.43
C ALA A 13 -4.54 -8.59 -2.25
N LEU A 14 -5.31 -7.91 -1.39
CA LEU A 14 -4.77 -7.28 -0.20
C LEU A 14 -4.27 -8.32 0.82
N ALA A 15 -5.00 -9.41 1.00
CA ALA A 15 -4.56 -10.52 1.85
C ALA A 15 -3.23 -11.11 1.36
N GLY A 16 -3.09 -11.33 0.04
CA GLY A 16 -1.84 -11.81 -0.56
C GLY A 16 -0.67 -10.83 -0.38
N ILE A 17 -0.93 -9.52 -0.54
CA ILE A 17 0.08 -8.47 -0.32
C ILE A 17 0.49 -8.42 1.16
N ARG A 18 -0.46 -8.49 2.10
CA ARG A 18 -0.17 -8.52 3.54
C ARG A 18 0.72 -9.69 3.92
N GLU A 19 0.39 -10.90 3.46
CA GLU A 19 1.19 -12.10 3.72
C GLU A 19 2.62 -11.95 3.19
N ARG A 20 2.78 -11.47 1.95
CA ARG A 20 4.10 -11.21 1.36
C ARG A 20 4.87 -10.17 2.17
N LEU A 21 4.23 -9.06 2.57
CA LEU A 21 4.88 -8.00 3.37
C LEU A 21 5.35 -8.51 4.73
N MET A 22 4.51 -9.30 5.41
CA MET A 22 4.83 -9.91 6.70
C MET A 22 6.04 -10.83 6.59
N GLN A 23 6.11 -11.68 5.56
CA GLN A 23 7.25 -12.54 5.31
C GLN A 23 8.54 -11.73 5.10
N GLN A 24 8.49 -10.68 4.28
CA GLN A 24 9.65 -9.80 4.08
C GLN A 24 10.08 -9.11 5.38
N PHE A 25 9.12 -8.68 6.21
CA PHE A 25 9.41 -8.03 7.48
C PHE A 25 10.02 -8.99 8.50
N VAL A 26 9.57 -10.24 8.56
CA VAL A 26 10.17 -11.27 9.43
C VAL A 26 11.63 -11.51 9.05
N LEU A 27 11.93 -11.56 7.75
CA LEU A 27 13.28 -11.83 7.24
C LEU A 27 14.22 -10.63 7.38
N TYR A 28 13.74 -9.43 7.05
CA TYR A 28 14.60 -8.26 6.84
C TYR A 28 14.33 -7.10 7.80
N ARG A 29 13.27 -7.17 8.62
CA ARG A 29 12.83 -6.09 9.51
C ARG A 29 12.72 -4.76 8.76
N SER A 30 13.07 -3.63 9.37
CA SER A 30 13.03 -2.31 8.70
C SER A 30 14.30 -1.98 7.90
N SER A 31 15.05 -2.99 7.45
CA SER A 31 16.31 -2.78 6.72
C SER A 31 16.07 -2.36 5.27
N ALA A 32 17.15 -1.94 4.59
CA ALA A 32 17.09 -1.60 3.17
C ALA A 32 16.53 -2.74 2.29
N ALA A 33 16.78 -4.01 2.64
CA ALA A 33 16.25 -5.14 1.89
C ALA A 33 14.72 -5.24 1.97
N PHE A 34 14.13 -4.91 3.11
CA PHE A 34 12.68 -4.82 3.25
C PHE A 34 12.10 -3.69 2.38
N TRP A 35 12.73 -2.52 2.41
CA TRP A 35 12.27 -1.37 1.61
C TRP A 35 12.38 -1.61 0.11
N ASN A 36 13.44 -2.30 -0.34
CA ASN A 36 13.55 -2.70 -1.74
C ASN A 36 12.44 -3.67 -2.15
N ALA A 37 12.12 -4.66 -1.30
CA ALA A 37 11.00 -5.58 -1.56
C ALA A 37 9.65 -4.85 -1.52
N PHE A 38 9.47 -3.90 -0.59
CA PHE A 38 8.30 -3.05 -0.49
C PHE A 38 8.08 -2.23 -1.77
N GLN A 39 9.13 -1.61 -2.30
CA GLN A 39 9.07 -0.85 -3.56
C GLN A 39 8.70 -1.77 -4.74
N GLY A 40 9.35 -2.92 -4.87
CA GLY A 40 9.01 -3.87 -5.95
C GLY A 40 7.55 -4.32 -5.90
N MET A 41 7.01 -4.57 -4.70
CA MET A 41 5.59 -4.88 -4.52
C MET A 41 4.67 -3.70 -4.89
N GLN A 42 5.05 -2.45 -4.59
CA GLN A 42 4.28 -1.28 -5.02
C GLN A 42 4.24 -1.14 -6.54
N GLU A 43 5.35 -1.41 -7.22
CA GLU A 43 5.43 -1.38 -8.69
C GLU A 43 4.56 -2.48 -9.33
N GLU A 44 4.62 -3.71 -8.81
CA GLU A 44 3.74 -4.81 -9.23
C GLU A 44 2.26 -4.39 -9.11
N VAL A 45 1.88 -3.86 -7.95
CA VAL A 45 0.49 -3.48 -7.70
C VAL A 45 0.04 -2.28 -8.55
N THR A 46 0.92 -1.31 -8.79
CA THR A 46 0.64 -0.17 -9.66
C THR A 46 0.41 -0.63 -11.11
N ARG A 47 1.18 -1.63 -11.56
CA ARG A 47 1.06 -2.20 -12.91
C ARG A 47 -0.22 -3.02 -13.06
N ASP A 48 -0.54 -3.88 -12.09
CA ASP A 48 -1.68 -4.79 -12.14
C ASP A 48 -3.01 -4.10 -11.81
N HIS A 49 -2.99 -3.03 -10.99
CA HIS A 49 -4.18 -2.30 -10.54
C HIS A 49 -4.01 -0.77 -10.65
N PRO A 50 -3.80 -0.19 -11.85
CA PRO A 50 -3.48 1.23 -12.02
C PRO A 50 -4.56 2.18 -11.51
N ARG A 51 -5.83 1.77 -11.48
CA ARG A 51 -6.94 2.59 -10.96
C ARG A 51 -7.05 2.58 -9.44
N GLU A 52 -6.47 1.59 -8.78
CA GLU A 52 -6.56 1.38 -7.34
C GLU A 52 -5.19 1.54 -6.65
N HIS A 53 -4.15 1.89 -7.40
CA HIS A 53 -2.77 1.96 -6.92
C HIS A 53 -2.62 2.84 -5.67
N VAL A 54 -3.30 4.00 -5.60
CA VAL A 54 -3.25 4.87 -4.41
C VAL A 54 -3.81 4.15 -3.18
N ARG A 55 -4.99 3.52 -3.31
CA ARG A 55 -5.60 2.77 -2.20
C ARG A 55 -4.72 1.60 -1.75
N LEU A 56 -4.15 0.88 -2.71
CA LEU A 56 -3.29 -0.26 -2.46
C LEU A 56 -1.95 0.11 -1.82
N CYS A 57 -1.28 1.14 -2.34
CA CYS A 57 -0.04 1.66 -1.77
C CYS A 57 -0.25 2.21 -0.36
N ASN A 58 -1.37 2.88 -0.12
CA ASN A 58 -1.75 3.34 1.22
C ASN A 58 -1.98 2.15 2.17
N ALA A 59 -2.70 1.12 1.71
CA ALA A 59 -2.92 -0.07 2.51
C ALA A 59 -1.60 -0.81 2.83
N MET A 60 -0.66 -0.88 1.88
CA MET A 60 0.70 -1.40 2.13
C MET A 60 1.45 -0.57 3.18
N ALA A 61 1.34 0.76 3.12
CA ALA A 61 1.96 1.65 4.08
C ALA A 61 1.38 1.49 5.50
N ASP A 62 0.07 1.35 5.61
CA ASP A 62 -0.62 1.01 6.87
C ASP A 62 -0.12 -0.32 7.45
N ILE A 63 -0.03 -1.37 6.62
CA ILE A 63 0.52 -2.68 7.06
C ILE A 63 1.96 -2.53 7.56
N ALA A 64 2.80 -1.75 6.86
CA ALA A 64 4.18 -1.51 7.29
C ALA A 64 4.23 -0.79 8.65
N GLN A 65 3.33 0.16 8.91
CA GLN A 65 3.20 0.81 10.22
C GLN A 65 2.73 -0.18 11.30
N GLU A 66 1.69 -0.99 11.02
CA GLU A 66 1.19 -2.01 11.96
C GLU A 66 2.28 -3.02 12.35
N LEU A 67 3.16 -3.37 11.42
CA LEU A 67 4.31 -4.24 11.68
C LEU A 67 5.44 -3.54 12.48
N GLY A 68 5.35 -2.22 12.67
CA GLY A 68 6.40 -1.42 13.30
C GLY A 68 7.60 -1.16 12.40
N ALA A 69 7.44 -1.29 11.08
CA ALA A 69 8.50 -0.97 10.13
C ALA A 69 8.82 0.54 10.13
N VAL A 70 7.77 1.36 10.33
CA VAL A 70 7.83 2.82 10.52
C VAL A 70 6.91 3.25 11.67
N PRO A 71 7.23 4.35 12.36
CA PRO A 71 6.38 4.87 13.43
C PRO A 71 5.07 5.47 12.93
N GLN A 72 5.07 6.06 11.73
CA GLN A 72 3.88 6.62 11.09
C GLN A 72 3.99 6.49 9.56
N ALA A 73 2.98 5.90 8.93
CA ALA A 73 2.85 5.79 7.48
C ALA A 73 2.50 7.15 6.89
N GLN A 74 3.17 7.51 5.79
CA GLN A 74 2.81 8.64 4.97
C GLN A 74 1.94 8.16 3.81
N LEU A 75 0.67 8.51 3.85
CA LEU A 75 -0.32 8.11 2.86
C LEU A 75 -0.34 9.09 1.69
N ILE A 76 -0.53 8.57 0.48
CA ILE A 76 -0.73 9.33 -0.74
C ILE A 76 -2.16 9.87 -0.72
N ASN A 77 -2.30 11.19 -0.80
CA ASN A 77 -3.58 11.85 -1.05
C ASN A 77 -3.67 12.23 -2.54
N ASP A 78 -4.68 11.72 -3.24
CA ASP A 78 -5.04 12.11 -4.62
C ASP A 78 -5.34 13.62 -4.78
N ASN A 79 -5.45 14.38 -3.68
CA ASN A 79 -5.74 15.82 -3.70
C ASN A 79 -4.58 16.71 -4.16
N THR A 80 -3.45 16.14 -4.61
CA THR A 80 -2.31 16.94 -5.13
C THR A 80 -2.47 17.34 -6.60
N GLY A 81 -3.71 17.38 -7.09
CA GLY A 81 -4.03 17.76 -8.47
C GLY A 81 -5.33 18.55 -8.58
N CYS A 82 -5.40 19.75 -7.97
CA CYS A 82 -6.29 20.85 -8.39
C CYS A 82 -5.95 22.13 -7.59
N THR A 83 -4.91 22.86 -7.98
CA THR A 83 -4.93 24.32 -7.88
C THR A 83 -5.39 24.86 -9.23
N PRO A 84 -6.63 25.37 -9.36
CA PRO A 84 -6.96 26.20 -10.52
C PRO A 84 -6.15 27.48 -10.40
N ARG A 85 -5.37 27.76 -11.45
CA ARG A 85 -4.64 29.01 -11.61
C ARG A 85 -5.54 30.06 -12.26
#